data_AF-A0A1M4VMG8-F1
#
_entry.id   AF-A0A1M4VMG8-F1
#
_cell.length_a   1.000
_cell.length_b   1.000
_cell.length_c   1.000
_cell.angle_alpha   90.00
_cell.angle_beta   90.00
_cell.angle_gamma   90.00
#
_symmetry.space_group_name_H-M   'P 1'
#
loop_
_entity.id
_entity.type
_entity.pdbx_description
1 polymer ?
#
loop_
_entity_poly.entity_id
_entity_poly.type
_entity_poly.pdbx_seq_one_letter_code
_entity_poly.pdbx_strand_id
1 'polypeptide(L)' 'MFLRIVKNNKGTEYLRIVENYRENGKNKQRVIANLGRVDNIS' A
#
# COMPACT_ATOMS: atom_id res chain seq x y z
N MET A 1 -10.59 3.09 1.85
CA MET A 1 -9.22 2.84 2.35
C MET A 1 -9.05 1.35 2.54
N PHE A 2 -7.88 0.77 2.26
CA PHE A 2 -7.61 -0.65 2.41
C PHE A 2 -6.12 -0.90 2.66
N LEU A 3 -5.81 -2.09 3.19
CA LEU A 3 -4.43 -2.58 3.35
C LEU A 3 -3.97 -3.26 2.06
N ARG A 4 -2.74 -2.99 1.63
CA ARG A 4 -2.12 -3.60 0.45
C ARG A 4 -0.74 -4.14 0.80
N ILE A 5 -0.51 -5.42 0.52
CA ILE A 5 0.83 -6.01 0.54
C ILE A 5 1.46 -5.83 -0.83
N VAL A 6 2.73 -5.40 -0.86
CA VAL A 6 3.53 -5.35 -2.08
C VAL A 6 4.87 -6.05 -1.88
N LYS A 7 5.38 -6.65 -2.95
CA LYS A 7 6.68 -7.35 -2.96
C LYS A 7 7.69 -6.55 -3.78
N ASN A 8 8.90 -6.37 -3.25
CA ASN A 8 10.02 -5.79 -4.01
C ASN A 8 10.74 -6.86 -4.85
N ASN A 9 11.71 -6.45 -5.67
CA ASN A 9 12.49 -7.38 -6.51
C ASN A 9 13.31 -8.41 -5.72
N LYS A 10 13.55 -8.19 -4.43
CA LYS A 10 14.25 -9.12 -3.52
C LYS A 10 13.29 -10.07 -2.79
N GLY A 11 12.00 -10.02 -3.10
CA GLY A 11 10.99 -10.85 -2.44
C GLY A 11 10.51 -10.33 -1.08
N THR A 12 11.00 -9.19 -0.60
CA THR A 12 10.56 -8.61 0.68
C THR A 12 9.17 -8.01 0.54
N GLU A 13 8.29 -8.31 1.49
CA GLU A 13 6.90 -7.86 1.52
C GLU A 13 6.71 -6.67 2.46
N TYR A 14 5.94 -5.69 2.02
CA TYR A 14 5.64 -4.46 2.77
C TYR A 14 4.14 -4.23 2.86
N LEU A 15 3.68 -3.83 4.05
CA LEU A 15 2.29 -3.48 4.31
C LEU A 15 2.07 -1.98 4.10
N ARG A 16 1.04 -1.61 3.35
CA ARG A 16 0.71 -0.21 3.04
C ARG A 16 -0.76 0.07 3.33
N ILE A 17 -1.05 1.29 3.78
CA ILE A 17 -2.41 1.83 3.79
C ILE A 17 -2.59 2.62 2.49
N VAL A 18 -3.61 2.25 1.73
CA VAL A 18 -3.96 2.88 0.45
C VAL A 18 -5.36 3.47 0.56
N GLU A 19 -5.53 4.70 0.09
CA GLU A 19 -6.86 5.29 -0.09
C GLU A 19 -7.22 5.41 -1.56
N ASN A 20 -8.52 5.33 -1.82
CA ASN A 20 -9.10 5.66 -3.12
C ASN A 20 -9.62 7.10 -3.02
N TYR A 21 -9.38 7.89 -4.07
CA TYR A 21 -9.92 9.23 -4.23
C TYR A 21 -10.34 9.46 -5.68
N ARG A 22 -11.05 10.56 -5.94
CA ARG A 22 -11.41 10.96 -7.30
C ARG A 22 -10.67 12.22 -7.70
N GLU A 23 -10.14 12.20 -8.91
CA GLU A 23 -9.52 13.37 -9.54
C GLU A 23 -9.99 13.42 -10.99
N ASN A 24 -10.59 14.54 -11.41
CA ASN A 24 -11.14 14.73 -12.75
C ASN A 24 -12.09 13.60 -13.18
N GLY A 25 -12.97 13.17 -12.28
CA GLY A 25 -13.94 12.11 -12.51
C GLY A 25 -13.36 10.68 -12.56
N LYS A 26 -12.04 10.51 -12.44
CA LYS A 26 -11.37 9.21 -12.45
C LYS A 26 -11.07 8.74 -11.03
N ASN A 27 -11.29 7.46 -10.76
CA ASN A 27 -10.86 6.85 -9.51
C ASN A 27 -9.33 6.68 -9.53
N LYS A 28 -8.65 7.20 -8.51
CA LYS A 28 -7.21 7.09 -8.30
C LYS A 28 -6.92 6.48 -6.94
N GLN A 29 -5.69 5.99 -6.78
CA GLN A 29 -5.17 5.48 -5.52
C GLN A 29 -3.94 6.26 -5.10
N ARG A 30 -3.79 6.50 -3.80
CA ARG A 30 -2.53 6.97 -3.21
C ARG A 30 -2.18 6.19 -1.96
N VAL A 31 -0.88 5.97 -1.76
CA VAL A 31 -0.36 5.40 -0.52
C VAL A 31 -0.34 6.52 0.51
N ILE A 32 -0.99 6.31 1.64
CA ILE A 32 -1.02 7.29 2.74
C ILE A 32 -0.08 6.92 3.89
N ALA A 33 0.25 5.63 4.02
CA ALA A 33 1.26 5.17 4.96
C ALA A 33 1.92 3.88 4.48
N ASN A 34 3.20 3.74 4.79
CA ASN A 34 3.94 2.50 4.66
C ASN A 34 4.20 1.98 6.08
N LEU A 35 3.63 0.82 6.41
CA LEU A 35 3.65 0.25 7.76
C LEU A 35 4.89 -0.62 8.01
N GLY A 36 5.78 -0.73 7.03
CA GLY A 36 7.02 -1.48 7.14
C GLY A 36 6.91 -2.89 6.57
N ARG A 37 7.92 -3.72 6.87
CA ARG A 37 7.97 -5.09 6.36
C ARG A 37 7.00 -5.99 7.11
N VAL A 38 6.35 -6.89 6.39
CA VAL A 38 5.37 -7.82 6.96
C VAL A 38 6.02 -8.77 7.97
N ASP A 39 7.23 -9.25 7.66
CA ASP A 39 8.00 -10.19 8.49
C ASP A 39 8.49 -9.62 9.83
N ASN A 40 8.41 -8.30 10.04
CA ASN A 40 8.69 -7.69 11.33
C ASN A 40 7.45 -7.64 12.25
N ILE A 41 6.27 -7.95 11.71
CA ILE A 41 4.98 -7.85 12.41
C ILE A 41 4.44 -9.25 12.75
N SER A 42 4.81 -10.28 11.97
CA SER A 42 4.39 -11.68 12.10
C SER A 42 5.39 -12.55 12.84
#